data_AF-A0A8T6W936-F1
#
_entry.id   AF-A0A8T6W936-F1
#
_cell.length_a   1.000
_cell.length_b   1.000
_cell.length_c   1.000
_cell.angle_alpha   90.00
_cell.angle_beta   90.00
_cell.angle_gamma   90.00
#
_symmetry.space_group_name_H-M   'P 1'
#
loop_
_entity.id
_entity.type
_entity.pdbx_description
1 polymer ?
#
loop_
_entity_poly.entity_id
_entity_poly.type
_entity_poly.pdbx_seq_one_letter_code
_entity_poly.pdbx_strand_id
1 'polypeptide(L)'
;MFRRLDRFKIKKLEHVFCTHWHPDHTQGHRIFEMWVRAGHLGGEQKPPIRVYFPTGMLQDFNEHLPSFSFYETHKFIEIVQVRDREELPFGNLTITPVSLQREDRVRYSFLIKENNRKVMYAPCSVFNAKFDQYWENLDILFLETG
;
A
#
# COMPACT_ATOMS: atom_id res chain seq x y z
N MET A 1 2.84 -19.13 -11.11
CA MET A 1 2.02 -17.90 -10.94
C MET A 1 2.00 -17.58 -9.44
N PHE A 2 1.71 -16.34 -9.04
CA PHE A 2 2.02 -15.71 -7.74
C PHE A 2 1.92 -16.60 -6.49
N ARG A 3 3.02 -17.30 -6.17
CA ARG A 3 3.02 -18.45 -5.23
C ARG A 3 2.34 -18.18 -3.90
N ARG A 4 2.40 -16.94 -3.36
CA ARG A 4 1.74 -16.58 -2.11
C ARG A 4 0.25 -16.24 -2.29
N LEU A 5 -0.12 -15.40 -3.25
CA LEU A 5 -1.52 -15.03 -3.47
C LEU A 5 -2.36 -16.23 -3.89
N ASP A 6 -1.81 -17.07 -4.78
CA ASP A 6 -2.47 -18.30 -5.25
C ASP A 6 -2.65 -19.30 -4.10
N ARG A 7 -1.62 -19.43 -3.23
CA ARG A 7 -1.67 -20.31 -2.05
C ARG A 7 -2.79 -19.93 -1.09
N PHE A 8 -3.00 -18.63 -0.87
CA PHE A 8 -4.07 -18.13 0.01
C PHE A 8 -5.43 -18.04 -0.68
N LYS A 9 -5.54 -18.46 -1.96
CA LYS A 9 -6.78 -18.42 -2.74
C LYS A 9 -7.44 -17.05 -2.71
N ILE A 10 -6.64 -15.99 -2.78
CA ILE A 10 -7.14 -14.61 -2.79
C ILE A 10 -8.04 -14.43 -4.01
N LYS A 11 -9.29 -14.04 -3.79
CA LYS A 11 -10.30 -13.87 -4.86
C LYS A 11 -10.44 -12.45 -5.37
N LYS A 12 -10.04 -11.48 -4.55
CA LYS A 12 -10.16 -10.04 -4.82
C LYS A 12 -8.87 -9.33 -4.46
N LEU A 13 -8.44 -8.45 -5.35
CA LEU A 13 -7.34 -7.52 -5.17
C LEU A 13 -7.85 -6.20 -5.73
N GLU A 14 -8.33 -5.34 -4.84
CA GLU A 14 -9.02 -4.09 -5.21
C GLU A 14 -8.25 -2.85 -4.74
N HIS A 15 -7.51 -2.98 -3.63
CA HIS A 15 -6.80 -1.90 -2.97
C HIS A 15 -5.38 -2.35 -2.58
N VAL A 16 -4.37 -1.55 -2.92
CA VAL A 16 -2.97 -1.80 -2.59
C VAL A 16 -2.36 -0.53 -2.02
N PHE A 17 -1.74 -0.62 -0.84
CA PHE A 17 -1.08 0.52 -0.18
C PHE A 17 0.43 0.35 -0.25
N CYS A 18 1.12 1.37 -0.72
CA CYS A 18 2.58 1.38 -0.80
C CYS A 18 3.18 2.15 0.38
N THR A 19 4.12 1.53 1.12
CA THR A 19 4.81 2.17 2.25
C THR A 19 5.94 3.09 1.80
N HIS A 20 6.65 2.71 0.74
CA HIS A 20 7.67 3.47 0.01
C HIS A 20 8.08 2.76 -1.29
N TRP A 21 8.98 3.38 -2.06
CA TRP A 21 9.32 2.96 -3.42
C TRP A 21 10.27 1.76 -3.50
N HIS A 22 10.98 1.41 -2.42
CA HIS A 22 12.09 0.47 -2.50
C HIS A 22 11.70 -0.88 -3.12
N PRO A 23 12.64 -1.55 -3.83
CA PRO A 23 12.31 -2.69 -4.67
C PRO A 23 11.77 -3.91 -3.90
N ASP A 24 12.16 -4.11 -2.65
CA ASP A 24 11.64 -5.16 -1.77
C ASP A 24 10.14 -4.99 -1.42
N HIS A 25 9.59 -3.79 -1.63
CA HIS A 25 8.16 -3.50 -1.50
C HIS A 25 7.43 -3.42 -2.85
N THR A 26 8.15 -3.12 -3.93
CA THR A 26 7.54 -2.74 -5.21
C THR A 26 7.84 -3.70 -6.36
N GLN A 27 8.92 -4.50 -6.34
CA GLN A 27 9.28 -5.40 -7.46
C GLN A 27 8.18 -6.43 -7.81
N GLY A 28 7.28 -6.73 -6.88
CA GLY A 28 6.11 -7.57 -7.13
C GLY A 28 5.04 -6.94 -8.03
N HIS A 29 5.16 -5.66 -8.42
CA HIS A 29 4.11 -4.87 -9.07
C HIS A 29 3.59 -5.44 -10.40
N ARG A 30 4.32 -6.33 -11.08
CA ARG A 30 3.82 -7.00 -12.30
C ARG A 30 2.54 -7.80 -12.04
N ILE A 31 2.22 -8.10 -10.77
CA ILE A 31 0.92 -8.63 -10.37
C ILE A 31 -0.26 -7.82 -10.91
N PHE A 32 -0.14 -6.49 -11.04
CA PHE A 32 -1.27 -5.66 -11.45
C PHE A 32 -1.75 -5.99 -12.86
N GLU A 33 -0.83 -6.02 -13.81
CA GLU A 33 -1.12 -6.44 -15.18
C GLU A 33 -1.68 -7.86 -15.22
N MET A 34 -1.00 -8.80 -14.57
CA MET A 34 -1.38 -10.21 -14.64
C MET A 34 -2.74 -10.48 -13.98
N TRP A 35 -3.06 -9.79 -12.89
CA TRP A 35 -4.35 -9.91 -12.20
C TRP A 35 -5.51 -9.47 -13.08
N VAL A 36 -5.39 -8.27 -13.67
CA VAL A 36 -6.43 -7.72 -14.55
C VAL A 36 -6.57 -8.56 -15.82
N ARG A 37 -5.45 -8.97 -16.44
CA ARG A 37 -5.48 -9.82 -17.64
C ARG A 37 -6.00 -11.23 -17.36
N ALA A 38 -5.70 -11.83 -16.21
CA ALA A 38 -6.21 -13.16 -15.85
C ALA A 38 -7.73 -13.17 -15.75
N GLY A 39 -8.34 -12.08 -15.25
CA GLY A 39 -9.78 -11.89 -15.33
C GLY A 39 -10.28 -11.97 -16.77
N HIS A 40 -9.68 -11.17 -17.67
CA HIS A 40 -10.11 -11.10 -19.07
C HIS A 40 -10.02 -12.48 -19.76
N LEU A 41 -8.97 -13.26 -19.51
CA LEU A 41 -8.81 -14.61 -20.04
C LEU A 41 -9.87 -15.59 -19.50
N GLY A 42 -10.39 -15.34 -18.30
CA GLY A 42 -11.51 -16.07 -17.71
C GLY A 42 -12.90 -15.55 -18.10
N GLY A 43 -12.99 -14.59 -19.03
CA GLY A 43 -14.25 -13.96 -19.43
C GLY A 43 -14.78 -12.91 -18.46
N GLU A 44 -14.00 -12.54 -17.43
CA GLU A 44 -14.35 -11.49 -16.46
C GLU A 44 -13.60 -10.20 -16.77
N GLN A 45 -14.31 -9.10 -16.98
CA GLN A 45 -13.66 -7.79 -16.99
C GLN A 45 -13.39 -7.35 -15.54
N LYS A 46 -12.14 -7.42 -15.10
CA LYS A 46 -11.75 -6.93 -13.78
C LYS A 46 -11.48 -5.41 -13.83
N PRO A 47 -11.96 -4.63 -12.86
CA PRO A 47 -11.64 -3.21 -12.78
C PRO A 47 -10.14 -2.98 -12.50
N PRO A 48 -9.61 -1.78 -12.78
CA PRO A 48 -8.27 -1.39 -12.35
C PRO A 48 -8.10 -1.54 -10.83
N ILE A 49 -6.90 -1.93 -10.40
CA ILE A 49 -6.57 -2.00 -8.96
C ILE A 49 -6.25 -0.58 -8.47
N ARG A 50 -6.87 -0.14 -7.37
CA ARG A 50 -6.54 1.14 -6.76
C ARG A 50 -5.25 1.02 -5.97
N VAL A 51 -4.24 1.78 -6.37
CA VAL A 51 -2.94 1.80 -5.70
C VAL A 51 -2.74 3.14 -5.01
N TYR A 52 -2.58 3.10 -3.70
CA TYR A 52 -2.54 4.26 -2.83
C TYR A 52 -1.10 4.67 -2.54
N PHE A 53 -0.80 5.93 -2.84
CA PHE A 53 0.48 6.57 -2.56
C PHE A 53 0.27 7.79 -1.68
N PRO A 54 0.88 7.82 -0.49
CA PRO A 54 1.06 9.05 0.24
C PRO A 54 1.68 10.16 -0.61
N THR A 55 1.11 11.36 -0.57
CA THR A 55 1.54 12.51 -1.40
C THR A 55 3.02 12.86 -1.22
N GLY A 56 3.57 12.63 -0.03
CA GLY A 56 5.00 12.85 0.26
C GLY A 56 5.95 11.97 -0.57
N MET A 57 5.46 10.89 -1.20
CA MET A 57 6.27 9.97 -2.00
C MET A 57 6.12 10.18 -3.51
N LEU A 58 5.40 11.22 -3.94
CA LEU A 58 5.10 11.41 -5.36
C LEU A 58 6.37 11.59 -6.21
N GLN A 59 7.37 12.29 -5.68
CA GLN A 59 8.66 12.46 -6.35
C GLN A 59 9.37 11.11 -6.52
N ASP A 60 9.61 10.41 -5.41
CA ASP A 60 10.24 9.08 -5.39
C ASP A 60 9.53 8.09 -6.34
N PHE A 61 8.21 8.14 -6.35
CA PHE A 61 7.39 7.31 -7.22
C PHE A 61 7.66 7.58 -8.70
N ASN A 62 7.68 8.84 -9.12
CA ASN A 62 7.94 9.22 -10.51
C ASN A 62 9.36 8.87 -10.94
N GLU A 63 10.34 9.01 -10.04
CA GLU A 63 11.75 8.73 -10.33
C GLU A 63 12.06 7.24 -10.36
N HIS A 64 11.45 6.43 -9.49
CA HIS A 64 11.84 5.04 -9.27
C HIS A 64 10.84 3.99 -9.77
N LEU A 65 9.59 4.37 -10.05
CA LEU A 65 8.52 3.45 -10.46
C LEU A 65 7.86 3.84 -11.80
N PRO A 66 8.61 4.09 -12.89
CA PRO A 66 8.04 4.50 -14.18
C PRO A 66 7.10 3.45 -14.80
N SER A 67 7.21 2.18 -14.39
CA SER A 67 6.31 1.11 -14.80
C SER A 67 4.85 1.34 -14.37
N PHE A 68 4.61 2.11 -13.30
CA PHE A 68 3.26 2.37 -12.82
C PHE A 68 2.50 3.33 -13.73
N SER A 69 3.18 4.32 -14.33
CA SER A 69 2.57 5.17 -15.36
C SER A 69 2.12 4.36 -16.57
N PHE A 70 2.91 3.35 -16.95
CA PHE A 70 2.51 2.38 -17.98
C PHE A 70 1.26 1.60 -17.56
N TYR A 71 1.21 1.09 -16.33
CA TYR A 71 0.05 0.35 -15.83
C TYR A 71 -1.22 1.19 -15.74
N GLU A 72 -1.11 2.43 -15.30
CA GLU A 72 -2.23 3.36 -15.21
C GLU A 72 -2.78 3.71 -16.60
N THR A 73 -1.89 4.00 -17.56
CA THR A 73 -2.26 4.26 -18.96
C THR A 73 -3.04 3.08 -19.56
N HIS A 74 -2.66 1.85 -19.21
CA HIS A 74 -3.32 0.62 -19.69
C HIS A 74 -4.49 0.16 -18.81
N LYS A 75 -4.92 0.97 -17.82
CA LYS A 75 -6.05 0.67 -16.93
C LYS A 75 -5.86 -0.62 -16.11
N PHE A 76 -4.63 -1.02 -15.83
CA PHE A 76 -4.36 -2.11 -14.88
C PHE A 76 -4.44 -1.61 -13.44
N ILE A 77 -4.07 -0.34 -13.22
CA ILE A 77 -4.17 0.33 -11.92
C ILE A 77 -4.84 1.69 -12.08
N GLU A 78 -5.29 2.23 -10.96
CA GLU A 78 -5.64 3.63 -10.75
C GLU A 78 -4.77 4.15 -9.61
N ILE A 79 -3.97 5.20 -9.85
CA ILE A 79 -3.13 5.79 -8.81
C ILE A 79 -3.98 6.73 -7.96
N VAL A 80 -4.01 6.49 -6.66
CA VAL A 80 -4.76 7.31 -5.70
C VAL A 80 -3.78 7.97 -4.74
N GLN A 81 -3.71 9.30 -4.78
CA GLN A 81 -2.90 10.06 -3.84
C GLN A 81 -3.66 10.26 -2.52
N VAL A 82 -2.97 10.05 -1.40
CA VAL A 82 -3.54 10.19 -0.06
C VAL A 82 -2.65 11.08 0.80
N ARG A 83 -3.23 11.92 1.65
CA ARG A 83 -2.44 12.80 2.50
C ARG A 83 -2.02 12.07 3.77
N ASP A 84 -0.89 12.50 4.31
CA ASP A 84 -0.45 12.05 5.63
C ASP A 84 -1.56 12.28 6.68
N ARG A 85 -1.81 11.28 7.52
CA ARG A 85 -2.82 11.28 8.58
C ARG A 85 -4.27 11.48 8.13
N GLU A 86 -4.56 11.35 6.83
CA GLU A 86 -5.92 11.35 6.27
C GLU A 86 -6.59 9.97 6.44
N GLU A 87 -7.79 9.94 7.01
CA GLU A 87 -8.53 8.69 7.20
C GLU A 87 -9.23 8.26 5.90
N LEU A 88 -9.00 7.01 5.49
CA LEU A 88 -9.57 6.41 4.28
C LEU A 88 -10.55 5.29 4.68
N PRO A 89 -11.87 5.49 4.54
CA PRO A 89 -12.86 4.50 4.93
C PRO A 89 -13.07 3.41 3.87
N PHE A 90 -13.18 2.17 4.33
CA PHE A 90 -13.44 0.94 3.56
C PHE A 90 -14.46 0.06 4.30
N GLY A 91 -15.73 0.48 4.33
CA GLY A 91 -16.75 -0.17 5.16
C GLY A 91 -16.48 0.06 6.64
N ASN A 92 -16.31 -1.02 7.42
CA ASN A 92 -15.98 -0.94 8.86
C ASN A 92 -14.48 -0.76 9.13
N LEU A 93 -13.67 -0.78 8.07
CA LEU A 93 -12.23 -0.60 8.11
C LEU A 93 -11.87 0.85 7.80
N THR A 94 -10.96 1.44 8.56
CA THR A 94 -10.33 2.72 8.22
C THR A 94 -8.83 2.52 8.11
N ILE A 95 -8.23 3.00 7.02
CA ILE A 95 -6.78 2.98 6.83
C ILE A 95 -6.28 4.41 6.85
N THR A 96 -5.24 4.68 7.62
CA THR A 96 -4.62 6.00 7.75
C THR A 96 -3.12 5.87 7.46
N PRO A 97 -2.59 6.53 6.42
CA PRO A 97 -1.15 6.64 6.24
C PRO A 97 -0.56 7.51 7.37
N VAL A 98 0.53 7.04 7.96
CA VAL A 98 1.24 7.72 9.04
C VAL A 98 2.71 7.83 8.64
N SER A 99 3.14 9.03 8.26
CA SER A 99 4.53 9.34 7.97
C SER A 99 5.39 9.07 9.20
N LEU A 100 6.54 8.41 8.99
CA LEU A 100 7.55 8.24 10.01
C LEU A 100 8.30 9.56 10.33
N GLN A 101 8.06 10.63 9.56
CA GLN A 101 8.64 11.96 9.73
C GLN A 101 10.18 11.94 9.89
N ARG A 102 10.83 11.12 9.07
CA ARG A 102 12.28 11.03 9.01
C ARG A 102 12.84 12.10 8.08
N GLU A 103 13.98 12.67 8.45
CA GLU A 103 14.66 13.69 7.64
C GLU A 103 15.39 13.10 6.44
N ASP A 104 15.82 11.85 6.53
CA ASP A 104 16.68 11.20 5.54
C ASP A 104 15.93 10.50 4.40
N ARG A 105 14.64 10.18 4.59
CA ARG A 105 13.83 9.42 3.63
C ARG A 105 12.34 9.52 3.92
N VAL A 106 11.52 9.44 2.87
CA VAL A 106 10.06 9.38 3.02
C VAL A 106 9.61 7.92 3.17
N ARG A 107 8.97 7.61 4.30
CA ARG A 107 8.41 6.29 4.60
C ARG A 107 7.12 6.43 5.38
N TYR A 108 6.16 5.58 5.04
CA TYR A 108 4.87 5.54 5.69
C TYR A 108 4.63 4.20 6.36
N SER A 109 4.02 4.28 7.54
CA SER A 109 3.29 3.18 8.16
C SER A 109 1.80 3.35 7.87
N PHE A 110 1.02 2.31 8.11
CA PHE A 110 -0.42 2.38 7.97
C PHE A 110 -1.10 1.95 9.26
N LEU A 111 -1.86 2.87 9.85
CA LEU A 111 -2.77 2.56 10.94
C LEU A 111 -4.05 2.00 10.33
N ILE A 112 -4.39 0.78 10.72
CA ILE A 112 -5.57 0.04 10.28
C ILE A 112 -6.49 -0.08 11.49
N LYS A 113 -7.68 0.51 11.39
CA LYS A 113 -8.71 0.44 12.43
C LYS A 113 -9.88 -0.37 11.92
N GLU A 114 -10.36 -1.32 12.71
CA GLU A 114 -11.62 -2.01 12.46
C GLU A 114 -12.41 -2.07 13.77
N ASN A 115 -13.57 -1.40 13.80
CA ASN A 115 -14.34 -1.21 15.04
C ASN A 115 -13.45 -0.60 16.15
N ASN A 116 -13.28 -1.32 17.27
CA ASN A 116 -12.44 -0.90 18.40
C ASN A 116 -11.01 -1.46 18.36
N ARG A 117 -10.60 -2.11 17.26
CA ARG A 117 -9.25 -2.68 17.11
C ARG A 117 -8.35 -1.76 16.31
N LYS A 118 -7.10 -1.61 16.74
CA LYS A 118 -6.06 -0.81 16.10
C LYS A 118 -4.81 -1.64 15.81
N VAL A 119 -4.43 -1.69 14.54
CA VAL A 119 -3.20 -2.34 14.08
C VAL A 119 -2.32 -1.31 13.40
N MET A 120 -1.07 -1.20 13.82
CA MET A 120 -0.06 -0.42 13.09
C MET A 120 0.78 -1.36 12.23
N TYR A 121 0.80 -1.11 10.92
CA TYR A 121 1.68 -1.79 9.99
C TYR A 121 2.86 -0.88 9.63
N ALA A 122 4.01 -1.13 10.26
CA ALA A 122 5.26 -0.40 10.08
C ALA A 122 6.39 -1.38 9.67
N PRO A 123 6.35 -1.92 8.44
CA PRO A 123 7.27 -2.99 8.02
C PRO A 123 8.70 -2.49 7.75
N CYS A 124 8.98 -1.22 8.03
CA CYS A 124 10.22 -0.55 7.70
C CYS A 124 10.81 0.12 8.94
N SER A 125 12.12 0.33 8.97
CA SER A 125 12.84 0.86 10.13
C SER A 125 12.21 2.13 10.65
N VAL A 126 11.73 2.06 11.89
CA VAL A 126 11.20 3.21 12.65
C VAL A 126 12.29 3.93 13.44
N PHE A 127 13.56 3.60 13.21
CA PHE A 127 14.66 4.30 13.88
C PHE A 127 14.61 5.80 13.52
N ASN A 128 14.74 6.65 14.54
CA ASN A 128 14.55 8.11 14.46
C ASN A 128 13.17 8.56 13.95
N ALA A 129 12.16 7.67 13.95
CA ALA A 129 10.79 8.09 13.66
C ALA A 129 10.22 8.92 14.81
N LYS A 130 9.33 9.86 14.48
CA LYS A 130 8.56 10.61 15.47
C LYS A 130 7.23 9.94 15.71
N PHE A 131 6.99 9.53 16.95
CA PHE A 131 5.74 8.90 17.37
C PHE A 131 4.81 9.95 17.99
N ASP A 132 3.53 9.86 17.63
CA ASP A 132 2.44 10.71 18.11
C ASP A 132 1.22 9.84 18.45
N GLN A 133 0.07 10.48 18.68
CA GLN A 133 -1.19 9.83 19.06
C GLN A 133 -1.63 8.66 18.17
N TYR A 134 -1.15 8.56 16.92
CA TYR A 134 -1.50 7.45 16.01
C TYR A 134 -0.81 6.12 16.39
N TRP A 135 0.19 6.17 17.27
CA TRP A 135 0.97 5.01 17.74
C TRP A 135 0.53 4.50 19.11
N GLU A 136 -0.45 5.14 19.73
CA GLU A 136 -0.92 4.81 21.08
C GLU A 136 -2.06 3.79 21.07
N ASN A 137 -2.10 2.95 22.11
CA ASN A 137 -3.17 1.98 22.36
C ASN A 137 -3.41 1.03 21.17
N LEU A 138 -2.33 0.53 20.57
CA LEU A 138 -2.38 -0.45 19.50
C LEU A 138 -2.65 -1.84 20.08
N ASP A 139 -3.55 -2.60 19.46
CA ASP A 139 -3.72 -4.03 19.77
C ASP A 139 -2.56 -4.84 19.17
N ILE A 140 -2.09 -4.45 17.98
CA ILE A 140 -1.00 -5.11 17.26
C ILE A 140 -0.09 -4.06 16.63
N LEU A 141 1.22 -4.26 16.76
CA LEU A 141 2.26 -3.49 16.09
C LEU A 141 3.12 -4.44 15.24
N PHE A 142 3.11 -4.26 13.93
CA PHE A 142 4.07 -4.87 13.03
C PHE A 142 5.24 -3.91 12.84
N LEU A 143 6.44 -4.37 13.14
CA LEU A 143 7.66 -3.56 13.16
C LEU A 143 8.80 -4.31 12.46
N GLU A 144 9.62 -3.59 11.71
CA GLU A 144 10.94 -4.09 11.31
C GLU A 144 11.84 -4.26 12.54
N THR A 145 12.49 -5.42 12.70
CA THR A 145 13.31 -5.76 13.89
C THR A 145 14.80 -5.89 13.60
N GLY A 146 15.26 -5.65 12.37
CA GLY A 146 16.67 -5.72 11.97
C GLY A 146 16.88 -5.52 10.48
#